data_AF-A0A2E0PP19-F1
#
_entry.id   AF-A0A2E0PP19-F1
#
_cell.length_a   1.000
_cell.length_b   1.000
_cell.length_c   1.000
_cell.angle_alpha   90.00
_cell.angle_beta   90.00
_cell.angle_gamma   90.00
#
_symmetry.space_group_name_H-M   'P 1'
#
loop_
_entity.id
_entity.type
_entity.pdbx_description
1 polymer ?
#
loop_
_entity_poly.entity_id
_entity_poly.type
_entity_poly.pdbx_seq_one_letter_code
_entity_poly.pdbx_strand_id
1 'polypeptide(L)' 'QLAEITLNQNGHLVQIKVWRPNGNPCRDSLVSEGSGGYNVYEENGSLKERRIFHQGVQLREEQTP' A
#
# COMPACT_ATOMS: atom_id res chain seq x y z
N GLN A 1 -5.90 11.86 10.76
CA GLN A 1 -6.43 10.71 10.01
C GLN A 1 -5.89 10.79 8.59
N LEU A 2 -5.31 9.72 8.05
CA LEU A 2 -4.89 9.66 6.64
C LEU A 2 -6.11 9.34 5.78
N ALA A 3 -6.16 9.88 4.56
CA ALA A 3 -7.16 9.49 3.57
C ALA A 3 -6.55 8.46 2.61
N GLU A 4 -7.35 7.50 2.16
CA GLU A 4 -6.93 6.43 1.24
C GLU A 4 -7.97 6.23 0.13
N ILE A 5 -7.49 5.95 -1.08
CA ILE A 5 -8.29 5.41 -2.19
C ILE A 5 -7.62 4.13 -2.66
N THR A 6 -8.42 3.07 -2.79
CA THR A 6 -7.99 1.76 -3.28
C THR A 6 -8.87 1.32 -4.45
N LEU A 7 -8.24 0.93 -5.56
CA LEU A 7 -8.88 0.44 -6.78
C LEU A 7 -8.45 -1.00 -7.04
N ASN A 8 -9.42 -1.90 -7.12
CA ASN A 8 -9.23 -3.29 -7.52
C ASN A 8 -9.99 -3.58 -8.82
N GLN A 9 -9.43 -4.42 -9.68
CA GLN A 9 -10.07 -4.90 -10.90
C GLN A 9 -9.86 -6.41 -11.01
N ASN A 10 -10.94 -7.17 -11.16
CA ASN A 10 -10.90 -8.63 -11.29
C ASN A 10 -10.07 -9.32 -10.19
N GLY A 11 -10.12 -8.80 -8.96
CA GLY A 11 -9.36 -9.32 -7.82
C GLY A 11 -7.89 -8.88 -7.74
N HIS A 12 -7.40 -8.11 -8.71
CA HIS A 12 -6.05 -7.56 -8.71
C HIS A 12 -6.06 -6.11 -8.22
N LEU A 13 -5.08 -5.77 -7.39
CA LEU A 13 -4.88 -4.39 -6.97
C LEU A 13 -4.35 -3.57 -8.15
N VAL A 14 -4.98 -2.44 -8.46
CA VAL A 14 -4.54 -1.55 -9.56
C VAL A 14 -3.92 -0.28 -9.00
N GLN A 15 -4.51 0.29 -7.96
CA GLN A 15 -4.03 1.55 -7.40
C GLN A 15 -4.31 1.65 -5.90
N ILE A 16 -3.33 2.19 -5.17
CA ILE A 16 -3.49 2.72 -3.82
C ILE A 16 -2.87 4.10 -3.80
N LYS A 17 -3.60 5.07 -3.27
CA LYS A 17 -3.08 6.40 -2.97
C LYS A 17 -3.41 6.73 -1.53
N VAL A 18 -2.40 7.09 -0.77
CA VAL A 18 -2.53 7.58 0.61
C VAL A 18 -2.11 9.03 0.64
N TRP A 19 -2.84 9.87 1.35
CA TRP A 19 -2.50 11.28 1.54
C TRP A 19 -2.13 11.57 2.99
N ARG A 20 -1.07 12.35 3.17
CA ARG A 20 -0.67 12.91 4.46
C ARG A 20 -1.68 13.97 4.90
N PRO A 21 -1.74 14.34 6.20
CA PRO A 21 -2.69 15.34 6.69
C PRO A 21 -2.55 16.72 6.02
N ASN A 22 -1.38 17.01 5.46
CA ASN A 22 -1.12 18.22 4.69
C ASN A 22 -1.65 18.15 3.23
N GLY A 23 -2.41 17.12 2.87
CA GLY A 23 -2.97 16.93 1.53
C GLY A 23 -1.98 16.43 0.48
N ASN A 24 -0.70 16.25 0.82
CA ASN A 24 0.29 15.71 -0.11
C ASN A 24 0.23 14.18 -0.18
N PRO A 25 0.44 13.57 -1.37
CA PRO A 25 0.57 12.12 -1.49
C PRO A 25 1.70 11.57 -0.61
N CYS A 26 1.42 10.46 0.06
CA CYS A 26 2.40 9.67 0.79
C CYS A 26 3.15 8.78 -0.20
N ARG A 27 4.38 9.17 -0.56
CA ARG A 27 5.21 8.41 -1.52
C ARG A 27 5.59 7.03 -1.01
N ASP A 28 5.60 6.83 0.30
CA ASP A 28 5.88 5.55 0.95
C ASP A 28 4.69 4.59 0.85
N SER A 29 3.53 5.06 0.38
CA SER A 29 2.29 4.30 0.27
C SER A 29 1.55 4.64 -1.02
N LEU A 30 2.09 4.10 -2.10
CA LEU A 30 1.61 4.27 -3.46
C LEU A 30 1.71 2.93 -4.20
N VAL A 31 0.59 2.50 -4.77
CA VAL A 31 0.54 1.44 -5.80
C VAL A 31 -0.01 2.08 -7.06
N SER A 32 0.68 1.89 -8.19
CA SER A 32 0.26 2.37 -9.49
C SER A 32 0.41 1.26 -10.51
N GLU A 33 -0.62 1.04 -11.32
CA GLU A 33 -0.65 -0.03 -12.33
C GLU A 33 -0.33 -1.40 -11.72
N GLY A 34 -0.86 -1.62 -10.51
CA GLY A 34 -0.69 -2.83 -9.72
C GLY A 34 0.71 -3.07 -9.16
N SER A 35 1.62 -2.11 -9.27
CA SER A 35 2.97 -2.21 -8.72
C SER A 35 3.25 -1.12 -7.70
N GLY A 36 3.96 -1.47 -6.63
CA GLY A 36 4.33 -0.55 -5.56
C GLY A 36 4.11 -1.17 -4.20
N GLY A 37 3.90 -0.33 -3.19
CA GLY A 37 3.61 -0.83 -1.86
C GLY A 37 3.05 0.22 -0.94
N TYR A 38 2.47 -0.25 0.16
CA TYR A 38 1.94 0.62 1.20
C TYR A 38 2.20 0.06 2.58
N ASN A 39 2.28 0.98 3.53
CA ASN A 39 2.53 0.69 4.93
C ASN A 39 1.21 0.53 5.67
N VAL A 40 1.09 -0.55 6.42
CA VAL A 40 0.00 -0.78 7.37
C VAL A 40 0.54 -0.40 8.75
N TYR A 41 -0.22 0.39 9.50
CA TYR A 41 0.16 0.84 10.83
C TYR A 41 -0.79 0.25 11.88
N GLU A 42 -0.29 0.04 13.09
CA GLU A 42 -1.10 -0.27 14.26
C GLU A 42 -1.84 0.99 14.75
N GLU A 43 -2.83 0.82 15.64
CA GLU A 43 -3.60 1.93 16.21
C GLU A 43 -2.73 2.96 16.96
N ASN A 44 -1.62 2.50 17.55
CA ASN A 44 -0.64 3.37 18.21
C ASN A 44 0.26 4.15 17.24
N GLY A 45 0.08 3.97 15.92
CA GLY A 45 0.86 4.63 14.87
C GLY A 45 2.18 3.95 14.50
N SER A 46 2.56 2.85 15.14
CA SER A 46 3.75 2.08 14.75
C SER A 46 3.53 1.31 13.45
N LEU A 47 4.59 1.09 12.68
CA LEU A 47 4.52 0.32 11.44
C LEU A 47 4.30 -1.16 11.76
N LYS A 48 3.19 -1.73 11.27
CA LYS A 48 2.85 -3.14 11.41
C LYS A 48 3.55 -3.97 10.34
N GLU A 49 3.35 -3.61 9.08
CA GLU A 49 3.91 -4.30 7.93
C GLU A 49 3.97 -3.38 6.71
N ARG A 50 4.81 -3.74 5.74
CA ARG A 50 4.79 -3.15 4.40
C ARG A 50 4.32 -4.19 3.42
N ARG A 51 3.22 -3.91 2.72
CA ARG A 51 2.72 -4.78 1.66
C ARG A 51 3.26 -4.32 0.32
N ILE A 52 3.87 -5.23 -0.42
CA ILE A 52 4.45 -4.98 -1.73
C ILE A 52 3.62 -5.73 -2.76
N PHE A 53 3.33 -5.07 -3.88
CA PHE A 53 2.55 -5.61 -4.98
C PHE A 53 3.34 -5.54 -6.27
N HIS A 54 3.17 -6.57 -7.10
CA HIS A 54 3.64 -6.59 -8.47
C HIS A 54 2.52 -7.14 -9.36
N GLN A 55 2.18 -6.42 -10.44
CA GLN A 55 1.08 -6.78 -11.35
C GLN A 55 -0.26 -7.06 -10.63
N GLY A 56 -0.49 -6.37 -9.52
CA GLY A 56 -1.71 -6.41 -8.71
C GLY A 56 -1.80 -7.58 -7.74
N VAL A 57 -0.74 -8.38 -7.62
CA VAL A 57 -0.64 -9.49 -6.67
C VAL A 57 0.28 -9.09 -5.53
N GLN A 58 -0.15 -9.33 -4.29
CA GLN A 58 0.69 -9.11 -3.12
C GLN A 58 1.83 -10.14 -3.12
N LEU A 59 3.07 -9.64 -3.11
CA LEU A 59 4.23 -10.47 -2.86
C LEU A 59 4.21 -10.87 -1.38
N ARG A 60 4.19 -12.18 -1.13
CA ARG A 60 4.47 -12.71 0.20
C ARG A 60 5.99 -12.67 0.36
N GLU A 61 6.49 -12.17 1.48
CA GLU A 61 7.86 -12.47 1.88
C GLU A 61 7.91 -13.99 2.15
N GLU A 62 8.19 -14.79 1.12
CA GLU A 62 8.65 -16.15 1.37
C GLU A 62 9.96 -16.04 2.15
N GLN A 63 9.92 -16.68 3.31
CA GLN A 63 10.98 -16.84 4.29
C GLN A 63 12.34 -16.88 3.60
N THR A 64 13.16 -15.87 3.84
CA THR A 64 14.57 -15.84 3.46
C THR A 64 15.21 -17.16 3.96
N PRO A 65 15.89 -17.94 3.09
CA PRO A 65 16.56 -19.17 3.50
C PRO A 65 17.65 -18.94 4.54
#